data_AF-A0AAV8YKI7-F1
#
_entry.id   AF-A0AAV8YKI7-F1
#
_cell.length_a   1.000
_cell.length_b   1.000
_cell.length_c   1.000
_cell.angle_alpha   90.00
_cell.angle_beta   90.00
_cell.angle_gamma   90.00
#
_symmetry.space_group_name_H-M   'P 1'
#
loop_
_entity.id
_entity.type
_entity.pdbx_description
1 polymer ?
#
loop_
_entity_poly.entity_id
_entity_poly.type
_entity_poly.pdbx_seq_one_letter_code
_entity_poly.pdbx_strand_id
1 'polypeptide(L)'
;MERQYSVDKPIRMSQIVNNILHSYRLLHVIKTRNYLPAKTFSQAITPNKVQETPLYMKRDEDYKITKKRVMKKLEELLNIRPYIAKEIVSKYKNFLKVSGIDISENYYSCLTNAITKITLIKFPEVLAASDISSKINELKKLPYDINESTPLLSLTYNKIKVFVAQEIEVRRIARISKALKVKECEVCKFIVERPFLISLDIVLLENNIKLLKGFLLHLWRSSEQNVDKTASIDHSLLSEDMPSTSREPNNISLNDNNSEMESSPGTCFQNLLLQKVTQTAVIKSVKRRIDVAEIITKESYLATLKKKEEEKLAKLKEKKEEKVAKKKNHGITNEDIIKDLWVLRYSTSIIKERMTLAKDDNIETFKTWMVRAQPEIFETYVKRRSDTKLILGDNSLAEYLSERLECTEEVAKYLISKLPALQSKSLKKMNEMIDFLFAHGFKPIHICRVPKILLHSVDTTRNRLRELEAQGMHLDTLYILTKSQKQYMQYYESLTKSNKNKLKNC
;
A
#
# COMPACT_ATOMS: atom_id res chain seq x y z
N MET A 1 -74.87 -6.49 -21.61
CA MET A 1 -73.91 -7.17 -20.73
C MET A 1 -72.60 -7.32 -21.50
N GLU A 2 -71.70 -6.35 -21.42
CA GLU A 2 -70.36 -6.43 -22.01
C GLU A 2 -69.33 -6.57 -20.88
N ARG A 3 -68.54 -7.65 -20.92
CA ARG A 3 -67.38 -7.84 -20.04
C ARG A 3 -66.13 -7.44 -20.83
N GLN A 4 -65.45 -6.40 -20.37
CA GLN A 4 -64.10 -6.05 -20.81
C GLN A 4 -63.08 -7.00 -20.20
N TYR A 5 -62.29 -7.66 -21.04
CA TYR A 5 -61.09 -8.40 -20.62
C TYR A 5 -59.89 -7.44 -20.59
N SER A 6 -59.32 -7.27 -19.39
CA SER A 6 -58.08 -6.53 -19.16
C SER A 6 -56.89 -7.37 -19.62
N VAL A 7 -56.11 -6.85 -20.57
CA VAL A 7 -54.88 -7.48 -21.05
C VAL A 7 -53.76 -7.19 -20.05
N ASP A 8 -53.28 -8.25 -19.39
CA ASP A 8 -52.18 -8.17 -18.43
C ASP A 8 -50.87 -7.71 -19.08
N LYS A 9 -50.24 -6.71 -18.47
CA LYS A 9 -48.95 -6.18 -18.91
C LYS A 9 -47.83 -7.20 -18.68
N PRO A 10 -46.90 -7.37 -19.63
CA PRO A 10 -45.79 -8.28 -19.49
C PRO A 10 -44.88 -7.85 -18.33
N ILE A 11 -44.68 -8.76 -17.39
CA ILE A 11 -43.75 -8.60 -16.27
C ILE A 11 -42.34 -8.41 -16.85
N ARG A 12 -41.71 -7.26 -16.58
CA ARG A 12 -40.36 -6.98 -17.07
C ARG A 12 -39.38 -7.97 -16.47
N MET A 13 -38.60 -8.64 -17.33
CA MET A 13 -37.51 -9.57 -16.95
C MET A 13 -36.59 -9.03 -15.85
N SER A 14 -36.40 -7.70 -15.78
CA SER A 14 -35.62 -7.05 -14.72
C SER A 14 -36.21 -7.18 -13.31
N GLN A 15 -37.54 -7.28 -13.17
CA GLN A 15 -38.18 -7.56 -11.87
C GLN A 15 -38.00 -9.03 -11.46
N ILE A 16 -38.02 -9.96 -12.41
CA ILE A 16 -37.79 -11.39 -12.15
C ILE A 16 -36.35 -11.61 -11.68
N VAL A 17 -35.37 -11.01 -12.37
CA VAL A 17 -33.95 -11.11 -11.99
C VAL A 17 -33.68 -10.49 -10.61
N ASN A 18 -34.29 -9.34 -10.30
CA ASN A 18 -34.15 -8.71 -8.98
C ASN A 18 -34.80 -9.53 -7.86
N ASN A 19 -35.95 -10.16 -8.11
CA ASN A 19 -36.61 -11.02 -7.13
C ASN A 19 -35.77 -12.27 -6.85
N ILE A 20 -35.19 -12.90 -7.88
CA ILE A 20 -34.30 -14.05 -7.72
C ILE A 20 -33.04 -13.66 -6.92
N LEU A 21 -32.39 -12.54 -7.24
CA LEU A 21 -31.24 -12.03 -6.49
C LEU A 21 -31.58 -11.71 -5.03
N HIS A 22 -32.79 -11.21 -4.75
CA HIS A 22 -33.25 -10.95 -3.39
C HIS A 22 -33.49 -12.25 -2.60
N SER A 23 -34.09 -13.27 -3.22
CA SER A 23 -34.31 -14.59 -2.63
C SER A 23 -32.99 -15.30 -2.28
N TYR A 24 -31.98 -15.23 -3.16
CA TYR A 24 -30.65 -15.79 -2.88
C TYR A 24 -29.94 -15.06 -1.73
N ARG A 25 -30.10 -13.74 -1.59
CA ARG A 25 -29.56 -12.96 -0.46
C ARG A 25 -30.22 -13.34 0.87
N LEU A 26 -31.54 -13.54 0.88
CA LEU A 26 -32.26 -13.98 2.09
C LEU A 26 -31.84 -15.39 2.53
N LEU A 27 -31.64 -16.32 1.59
CA LEU A 27 -31.18 -17.67 1.90
C LEU A 27 -29.74 -17.70 2.44
N HIS A 28 -28.87 -16.78 2.00
CA HIS A 28 -27.49 -16.67 2.49
C HIS A 28 -27.44 -16.11 3.93
N VAL A 29 -28.26 -15.10 4.25
CA VAL A 29 -28.42 -14.55 5.61
C VAL A 29 -28.96 -15.58 6.61
N ILE A 30 -29.84 -16.49 6.17
CA ILE A 30 -30.36 -17.56 7.03
C ILE A 30 -29.28 -18.63 7.31
N LYS A 31 -28.39 -18.91 6.34
CA LYS A 31 -27.29 -19.88 6.52
C LYS A 31 -26.16 -19.36 7.41
N THR A 32 -25.89 -18.05 7.44
CA THR A 32 -24.78 -17.47 8.22
C THR A 32 -25.14 -17.20 9.69
N ARG A 33 -26.43 -17.23 10.06
CA ARG A 33 -26.90 -17.05 11.45
C ARG A 33 -26.53 -18.18 12.42
N ASN A 34 -26.00 -19.30 11.92
CA ASN A 34 -25.54 -20.43 12.74
C ASN A 34 -24.07 -20.38 13.17
N TYR A 35 -23.35 -19.28 12.91
CA TYR A 35 -22.01 -19.07 13.46
C TYR A 35 -22.09 -18.44 14.85
N LEU A 36 -21.98 -19.29 15.87
CA LEU A 36 -21.89 -18.95 17.30
C LEU A 36 -20.95 -17.75 17.56
N PRO A 37 -21.38 -16.73 18.33
CA PRO A 37 -20.46 -15.72 18.84
C PRO A 37 -19.55 -16.33 19.92
N ALA A 38 -18.26 -15.99 19.85
CA ALA A 38 -17.27 -16.35 20.85
C ALA A 38 -17.62 -15.72 22.22
N LYS A 39 -17.97 -16.58 23.18
CA LYS A 39 -17.84 -16.46 24.65
C LYS A 39 -17.93 -15.05 25.25
N THR A 40 -19.11 -14.70 25.76
CA THR A 40 -19.28 -13.76 26.87
C THR A 40 -18.79 -14.40 28.17
N PHE A 41 -17.79 -13.78 28.80
CA PHE A 41 -17.32 -14.12 30.14
C PHE A 41 -18.37 -13.72 31.17
N SER A 42 -18.95 -14.71 31.86
CA SER A 42 -19.80 -14.50 33.03
C SER A 42 -18.91 -14.37 34.27
N GLN A 43 -19.02 -13.24 34.99
CA GLN A 43 -18.34 -13.03 36.27
C GLN A 43 -19.21 -13.67 37.37
N ALA A 44 -18.76 -14.80 37.90
CA ALA A 44 -19.31 -15.36 39.13
C ALA A 44 -18.64 -14.67 40.34
N ILE A 45 -19.47 -14.08 41.20
CA ILE A 45 -19.08 -13.54 42.50
C ILE A 45 -18.98 -14.72 43.47
N THR A 46 -17.78 -15.02 43.97
CA THR A 46 -17.59 -15.99 45.06
C THR A 46 -17.58 -15.29 46.42
N PRO A 47 -18.21 -15.85 47.45
CA PRO A 47 -18.23 -15.27 48.79
C PRO A 47 -16.88 -15.42 49.51
N ASN A 48 -16.48 -14.35 50.20
CA ASN A 48 -15.27 -14.26 51.02
C ASN A 48 -15.23 -15.35 52.10
N LYS A 49 -14.28 -16.29 51.98
CA LYS A 49 -13.78 -17.06 53.12
C LYS A 49 -12.56 -16.35 53.69
N VAL A 50 -12.69 -15.86 54.92
CA VAL A 50 -11.57 -15.40 55.74
C VAL A 50 -10.76 -16.64 56.13
N GLN A 51 -9.58 -16.79 55.52
CA GLN A 51 -8.57 -17.74 55.97
C GLN A 51 -7.49 -16.96 56.72
N GLU A 52 -7.27 -17.33 57.97
CA GLU A 52 -6.13 -16.88 58.77
C GLU A 52 -4.83 -17.29 58.09
N THR A 53 -4.04 -16.30 57.67
CA THR A 53 -2.73 -16.53 57.06
C THR A 53 -1.71 -16.87 58.15
N PRO A 54 -1.04 -18.04 58.08
CA PRO A 54 0.11 -18.30 58.93
C PRO A 54 1.22 -17.28 58.62
N LEU A 55 1.83 -16.76 59.69
CA LEU A 55 2.85 -15.71 59.65
C LEU A 55 4.17 -16.32 59.14
N TYR A 56 4.25 -16.54 57.83
CA TYR A 56 5.47 -16.98 57.17
C TYR A 56 6.41 -15.78 57.02
N MET A 57 7.58 -15.83 57.66
CA MET A 57 8.66 -14.90 57.35
C MET A 57 9.16 -15.20 55.93
N LYS A 58 8.55 -14.54 54.95
CA LYS A 58 9.10 -14.49 53.59
C LYS A 58 10.48 -13.87 53.66
N ARG A 59 11.47 -14.56 53.12
CA ARG A 59 12.82 -13.99 52.98
C ARG A 59 12.71 -12.77 52.06
N ASP A 60 13.58 -11.78 52.23
CA ASP A 60 13.57 -10.55 51.41
C ASP A 60 13.69 -10.80 49.89
N GLU A 61 14.07 -12.02 49.51
CA GLU A 61 14.13 -12.53 48.15
C GLU A 61 12.76 -12.82 47.51
N ASP A 62 11.69 -12.99 48.30
CA ASP A 62 10.33 -13.31 47.84
C ASP A 62 9.47 -12.07 47.53
N TYR A 63 10.00 -10.85 47.74
CA TYR A 63 9.28 -9.63 47.38
C TYR A 63 9.28 -9.42 45.86
N LYS A 64 8.10 -9.09 45.33
CA LYS A 64 7.90 -8.66 43.93
C LYS A 64 9.02 -7.69 43.54
N ILE A 65 9.88 -8.15 42.64
CA ILE A 65 11.07 -7.40 42.26
C ILE A 65 10.64 -6.07 41.65
N THR A 66 11.20 -4.99 42.17
CA THR A 66 10.93 -3.67 41.62
C THR A 66 11.40 -3.62 40.17
N LYS A 67 10.63 -2.97 39.30
CA LYS A 67 10.96 -2.81 37.88
C LYS A 67 12.41 -2.34 37.66
N LYS A 68 12.92 -1.47 38.56
CA LYS A 68 14.29 -0.97 38.57
C LYS A 68 15.35 -2.08 38.74
N ARG A 69 15.12 -3.04 39.64
CA ARG A 69 16.04 -4.16 39.89
C ARG A 69 16.13 -5.09 38.68
N VAL A 70 14.99 -5.45 38.06
CA VAL A 70 14.98 -6.24 36.82
C VAL A 70 15.75 -5.53 35.70
N MET A 71 15.51 -4.22 35.52
CA MET A 71 16.21 -3.44 34.49
C MET A 71 17.72 -3.46 34.69
N LYS A 72 18.19 -3.16 35.91
CA LYS A 72 19.62 -3.21 36.25
C LYS A 72 20.23 -4.59 35.98
N LYS A 73 19.50 -5.65 36.32
CA LYS A 73 19.94 -7.03 36.07
C LYS A 73 20.07 -7.34 34.57
N LEU A 74 19.13 -6.89 33.75
CA LEU A 74 19.22 -7.04 32.29
C LEU A 74 20.35 -6.21 31.68
N GLU A 75 20.59 -4.99 32.18
CA GLU A 75 21.73 -4.17 31.78
C GLU A 75 23.06 -4.90 32.03
N GLU A 76 23.23 -5.43 33.24
CA GLU A 76 24.42 -6.19 33.64
C GLU A 76 24.63 -7.45 32.77
N LEU A 77 23.61 -8.30 32.64
CA LEU A 77 23.74 -9.58 31.92
C LEU A 77 23.89 -9.37 30.40
N LEU A 78 23.06 -8.51 29.80
CA LEU A 78 23.03 -8.32 28.35
C LEU A 78 23.97 -7.22 27.85
N ASN A 79 24.64 -6.47 28.74
CA ASN A 79 25.46 -5.30 28.40
C ASN A 79 24.71 -4.33 27.47
N ILE A 80 23.46 -4.01 27.82
CA ILE A 80 22.58 -3.11 27.06
C ILE A 80 22.41 -1.78 27.80
N ARG A 81 22.07 -0.73 27.06
CA ARG A 81 21.81 0.59 27.64
C ARG A 81 20.53 0.59 28.51
N PRO A 82 20.45 1.42 29.56
CA PRO A 82 19.30 1.44 30.46
C PRO A 82 17.93 1.68 29.80
N TYR A 83 17.88 2.50 28.74
CA TYR A 83 16.62 2.75 28.03
C TYR A 83 16.12 1.52 27.24
N ILE A 84 17.03 0.68 26.72
CA ILE A 84 16.69 -0.58 26.04
C ILE A 84 16.14 -1.57 27.07
N ALA A 85 16.79 -1.70 28.22
CA ALA A 85 16.29 -2.53 29.32
C ALA A 85 14.89 -2.07 29.79
N LYS A 86 14.67 -0.76 29.90
CA LYS A 86 13.36 -0.17 30.21
C LYS A 86 12.30 -0.57 29.19
N GLU A 87 12.62 -0.52 27.89
CA GLU A 87 11.72 -0.90 26.80
C GLU A 87 11.37 -2.40 26.87
N ILE A 88 12.37 -3.27 27.03
CA ILE A 88 12.20 -4.72 27.17
C ILE A 88 11.25 -5.04 28.33
N VAL A 89 11.51 -4.52 29.53
CA VAL A 89 10.66 -4.80 30.71
C VAL A 89 9.26 -4.22 30.56
N SER A 90 9.10 -3.12 29.82
CA SER A 90 7.77 -2.54 29.55
C SER A 90 6.98 -3.36 28.52
N LYS A 91 7.66 -3.92 27.52
CA LYS A 91 7.07 -4.79 26.48
C LYS A 91 6.71 -6.18 27.03
N TYR A 92 7.57 -6.77 27.86
CA TYR A 92 7.43 -8.14 28.35
C TYR A 92 7.15 -8.18 29.87
N LYS A 93 5.86 -8.12 30.23
CA LYS A 93 5.42 -8.07 31.65
C LYS A 93 5.78 -9.31 32.48
N ASN A 94 6.15 -10.42 31.85
CA ASN A 94 6.52 -11.65 32.56
C ASN A 94 7.79 -11.49 33.40
N PHE A 95 8.68 -10.57 33.04
CA PHE A 95 9.85 -10.23 33.87
C PHE A 95 9.49 -9.75 35.28
N LEU A 96 8.29 -9.20 35.49
CA LEU A 96 7.83 -8.77 36.82
C LEU A 96 7.36 -9.93 37.71
N LYS A 97 7.30 -11.15 37.15
CA LYS A 97 6.86 -12.37 37.82
C LYS A 97 8.01 -13.33 38.15
N VAL A 98 9.23 -13.00 37.73
CA VAL A 98 10.40 -13.89 37.77
C VAL A 98 11.45 -13.24 38.67
N SER A 99 12.14 -14.06 39.47
CA SER A 99 13.15 -13.55 40.39
C SER A 99 14.42 -13.10 39.63
N GLY A 100 15.24 -12.25 40.25
CA GLY A 100 16.49 -11.79 39.66
C GLY A 100 17.53 -12.91 39.60
N ILE A 101 17.38 -13.90 40.49
CA ILE A 101 18.17 -15.13 40.52
C ILE A 101 17.77 -15.99 39.32
N ASP A 102 16.48 -16.25 39.12
CA ASP A 102 15.96 -17.04 38.00
C ASP A 102 16.38 -16.44 36.65
N ILE A 103 16.34 -15.10 36.51
CA ILE A 103 16.82 -14.42 35.28
C ILE A 103 18.31 -14.71 35.04
N SER A 104 19.12 -14.69 36.09
CA SER A 104 20.55 -14.99 36.04
C SER A 104 20.80 -16.46 35.68
N GLU A 105 20.13 -17.39 36.36
CA GLU A 105 20.22 -18.82 36.10
C GLU A 105 19.78 -19.14 34.67
N ASN A 106 18.69 -18.53 34.21
CA ASN A 106 18.20 -18.68 32.85
C ASN A 106 19.22 -18.18 31.82
N TYR A 107 19.86 -17.03 32.08
CA TYR A 107 20.90 -16.48 31.21
C TYR A 107 22.10 -17.43 31.08
N TYR A 108 22.64 -17.92 32.19
CA TYR A 108 23.78 -18.84 32.16
C TYR A 108 23.39 -20.19 31.56
N SER A 109 22.20 -20.72 31.87
CA SER A 109 21.70 -21.95 31.23
C SER A 109 21.58 -21.79 29.71
N CYS A 110 21.20 -20.62 29.20
CA CYS A 110 21.18 -20.37 27.75
C CYS A 110 22.61 -20.40 27.16
N LEU A 111 23.56 -19.71 27.79
CA LEU A 111 24.96 -19.67 27.32
C LEU A 111 25.62 -21.05 27.32
N THR A 112 25.45 -21.82 28.40
CA THR A 112 25.97 -23.21 28.51
C THR A 112 25.43 -24.12 27.42
N ASN A 113 24.26 -23.78 26.85
CA ASN A 113 23.64 -24.52 25.76
C ASN A 113 23.82 -23.88 24.38
N ALA A 114 24.88 -23.08 24.20
CA ALA A 114 25.28 -22.45 22.95
C ALA A 114 24.28 -21.42 22.37
N ILE A 115 23.34 -20.92 23.18
CA ILE A 115 22.53 -19.75 22.82
C ILE A 115 23.38 -18.50 23.05
N THR A 116 23.67 -17.76 22.00
CA THR A 116 24.56 -16.60 22.09
C THR A 116 23.89 -15.41 22.79
N LYS A 117 24.72 -14.54 23.37
CA LYS A 117 24.27 -13.27 23.95
C LYS A 117 23.53 -12.39 22.92
N ILE A 118 23.94 -12.41 21.65
CA ILE A 118 23.28 -11.67 20.57
C ILE A 118 21.85 -12.16 20.37
N THR A 119 21.66 -13.49 20.38
CA THR A 119 20.32 -14.10 20.29
C THR A 119 19.45 -13.71 21.49
N LEU A 120 20.00 -13.69 22.70
CA LEU A 120 19.28 -13.26 23.91
C LEU A 120 18.92 -11.77 23.89
N ILE A 121 19.71 -10.91 23.23
CA ILE A 121 19.33 -9.51 23.00
C ILE A 121 18.16 -9.42 21.99
N LYS A 122 18.13 -10.30 20.97
CA LYS A 122 17.03 -10.34 19.99
C LYS A 122 15.73 -10.89 20.60
N PHE A 123 15.83 -11.84 21.53
CA PHE A 123 14.68 -12.51 22.17
C PHE A 123 14.81 -12.52 23.71
N PRO A 124 14.80 -11.33 24.36
CA PRO A 124 15.05 -11.22 25.78
C PRO A 124 13.98 -11.91 26.65
N GLU A 125 12.74 -12.03 26.15
CA GLU A 125 11.64 -12.68 26.86
C GLU A 125 11.94 -14.12 27.30
N VAL A 126 12.89 -14.79 26.65
CA VAL A 126 13.36 -16.14 27.00
C VAL A 126 13.93 -16.17 28.42
N LEU A 127 14.55 -15.08 28.89
CA LEU A 127 15.13 -14.99 30.24
C LEU A 127 14.06 -14.98 31.36
N ALA A 128 12.80 -14.70 31.02
CA ALA A 128 11.67 -14.77 31.93
C ALA A 128 10.84 -16.06 31.79
N ALA A 129 11.33 -17.05 31.04
CA ALA A 129 10.64 -18.32 30.86
C ALA A 129 10.94 -19.28 32.03
N SER A 130 9.95 -20.11 32.39
CA SER A 130 10.16 -21.23 33.32
C SER A 130 10.86 -22.40 32.62
N ASP A 131 11.50 -23.27 33.40
CA ASP A 131 11.99 -24.59 32.97
C ASP A 131 12.94 -24.55 31.76
N ILE A 132 13.81 -23.53 31.70
CA ILE A 132 14.58 -23.25 30.48
C ILE A 132 15.46 -24.42 30.05
N SER A 133 16.13 -25.09 31.00
CA SER A 133 17.06 -26.19 30.70
C SER A 133 16.31 -27.37 30.08
N SER A 134 15.15 -27.74 30.65
CA SER A 134 14.28 -28.77 30.11
C SER A 134 13.76 -28.43 28.72
N LYS A 135 13.37 -27.17 28.48
CA LYS A 135 12.90 -26.71 27.16
C LYS A 135 14.01 -26.73 26.11
N ILE A 136 15.22 -26.31 26.47
CA ILE A 136 16.39 -26.36 25.58
C ILE A 136 16.71 -27.80 25.19
N ASN A 137 16.69 -28.74 26.15
CA ASN A 137 16.92 -30.15 25.87
C ASN A 137 15.90 -30.74 24.89
N GLU A 138 14.64 -30.30 24.97
CA GLU A 138 13.63 -30.67 23.96
C GLU A 138 13.92 -30.04 22.60
N LEU A 139 14.25 -28.74 22.53
CA LEU A 139 14.53 -28.07 21.25
C LEU A 139 15.77 -28.60 20.54
N LYS A 140 16.80 -29.08 21.26
CA LYS A 140 17.99 -29.72 20.68
C LYS A 140 17.69 -30.99 19.87
N LYS A 141 16.51 -31.59 20.04
CA LYS A 141 16.07 -32.73 19.23
C LYS A 141 15.69 -32.32 17.80
N LEU A 142 15.47 -31.03 17.57
CA LEU A 142 15.15 -30.51 16.24
C LEU A 142 16.42 -30.34 15.38
N PRO A 143 16.31 -30.48 14.06
CA PRO A 143 17.42 -30.33 13.13
C PRO A 143 17.70 -28.85 12.79
N TYR A 144 17.55 -27.95 13.76
CA TYR A 144 17.73 -26.51 13.60
C TYR A 144 18.81 -26.00 14.56
N ASP A 145 19.51 -24.94 14.17
CA ASP A 145 20.41 -24.25 15.09
C ASP A 145 19.62 -23.75 16.31
N ILE A 146 20.20 -23.93 17.51
CA ILE A 146 19.53 -23.56 18.76
C ILE A 146 19.23 -22.05 18.83
N ASN A 147 20.05 -21.20 18.20
CA ASN A 147 19.85 -19.76 18.11
C ASN A 147 18.69 -19.40 17.18
N GLU A 148 18.43 -20.20 16.13
CA GLU A 148 17.29 -20.00 15.24
C GLU A 148 15.96 -20.44 15.87
N SER A 149 15.98 -21.49 16.70
CA SER A 149 14.81 -22.01 17.40
C SER A 149 14.56 -21.36 18.77
N THR A 150 15.49 -20.52 19.26
CA THR A 150 15.41 -19.81 20.54
C THR A 150 14.06 -19.12 20.83
N PRO A 151 13.37 -18.48 19.86
CA PRO A 151 12.06 -17.87 20.14
C PRO A 151 11.07 -18.84 20.79
N LEU A 152 11.10 -20.12 20.39
CA LEU A 152 10.19 -21.17 20.86
C LEU A 152 10.30 -21.41 22.36
N LEU A 153 11.42 -21.06 23.02
CA LEU A 153 11.59 -21.18 24.48
C LEU A 153 10.57 -20.35 25.29
N SER A 154 9.96 -19.35 24.65
CA SER A 154 8.87 -18.55 25.21
C SER A 154 7.55 -19.32 25.36
N LEU A 155 7.41 -20.48 24.72
CA LEU A 155 6.26 -21.38 24.90
C LEU A 155 6.35 -22.13 26.23
N THR A 156 5.24 -22.69 26.70
CA THR A 156 5.25 -23.57 27.88
C THR A 156 5.93 -24.89 27.55
N TYR A 157 6.54 -25.55 28.55
CA TYR A 157 7.25 -26.81 28.34
C TYR A 157 6.39 -27.87 27.63
N ASN A 158 5.14 -28.06 28.07
CA ASN A 158 4.20 -29.00 27.44
C ASN A 158 3.93 -28.68 25.96
N LYS A 159 3.84 -27.39 25.59
CA LYS A 159 3.65 -26.99 24.19
C LYS A 159 4.89 -27.27 23.35
N ILE A 160 6.09 -27.01 23.88
CA ILE A 160 7.35 -27.33 23.20
C ILE A 160 7.46 -28.83 22.97
N LYS A 161 7.22 -29.65 24.00
CA LYS A 161 7.28 -31.11 23.89
C LYS A 161 6.37 -31.66 22.79
N VAL A 162 5.09 -31.23 22.78
CA VAL A 162 4.13 -31.63 21.73
C VAL A 162 4.56 -31.11 20.36
N PHE A 163 5.02 -29.86 20.28
CA PHE A 163 5.47 -29.26 19.03
C PHE A 163 6.69 -29.97 18.45
N VAL A 164 7.71 -30.26 19.26
CA VAL A 164 8.95 -30.93 18.82
C VAL A 164 8.64 -32.31 18.25
N ALA A 165 7.80 -33.09 18.91
CA ALA A 165 7.38 -34.40 18.42
C ALA A 165 6.73 -34.31 17.03
N GLN A 166 5.83 -33.33 16.82
CA GLN A 166 5.17 -33.10 15.53
C GLN A 166 6.11 -32.54 14.47
N GLU A 167 7.04 -31.66 14.85
CA GLU A 167 7.95 -30.97 13.93
C GLU A 167 8.94 -31.93 13.28
N ILE A 168 9.41 -32.95 14.00
CA ILE A 168 10.32 -33.99 13.49
C ILE A 168 9.70 -34.69 12.27
N GLU A 169 8.41 -35.03 12.37
CA GLU A 169 7.67 -35.74 11.31
C GLU A 169 7.22 -34.79 10.18
N VAL A 170 6.62 -33.65 10.55
CA VAL A 170 5.90 -32.78 9.60
C VAL A 170 6.82 -31.76 8.92
N ARG A 171 7.94 -31.38 9.55
CA ARG A 171 8.86 -30.32 9.09
C ARG A 171 8.14 -28.99 8.84
N ARG A 172 7.22 -28.61 9.73
CA ARG A 172 6.34 -27.45 9.57
C ARG A 172 7.12 -26.14 9.49
N ILE A 173 8.20 -25.96 10.24
CA ILE A 173 9.04 -24.74 10.18
C ILE A 173 9.62 -24.57 8.77
N ALA A 174 10.26 -25.61 8.24
CA ALA A 174 10.86 -25.59 6.90
C ALA A 174 9.82 -25.36 5.80
N ARG A 175 8.63 -25.98 5.95
CA ARG A 175 7.52 -25.83 5.00
C ARG A 175 6.94 -24.41 4.98
N ILE A 176 6.68 -23.83 6.16
CA ILE A 176 6.22 -22.43 6.26
C ILE A 176 7.30 -21.47 5.73
N SER A 177 8.57 -21.70 6.08
CA SER A 177 9.73 -20.95 5.61
C SER A 177 9.76 -20.90 4.07
N LYS A 178 9.70 -22.08 3.43
CA LYS A 178 9.64 -22.21 1.97
C LYS A 178 8.40 -21.56 1.37
N ALA A 179 7.22 -21.78 1.97
CA ALA A 179 5.95 -21.26 1.45
C ALA A 179 5.89 -19.73 1.50
N LEU A 180 6.39 -19.10 2.56
CA LEU A 180 6.41 -17.64 2.75
C LEU A 180 7.70 -16.97 2.26
N LYS A 181 8.72 -17.74 1.86
CA LYS A 181 10.07 -17.25 1.48
C LYS A 181 10.72 -16.41 2.60
N VAL A 182 10.64 -16.90 3.83
CA VAL A 182 11.26 -16.28 5.01
C VAL A 182 12.27 -17.22 5.64
N LYS A 183 13.16 -16.71 6.50
CA LYS A 183 14.09 -17.57 7.26
C LYS A 183 13.34 -18.40 8.31
N GLU A 184 13.84 -19.59 8.61
CA GLU A 184 13.26 -20.50 9.61
C GLU A 184 13.17 -19.87 11.00
N CYS A 185 14.18 -19.09 11.40
CA CYS A 185 14.16 -18.33 12.66
C CYS A 185 13.00 -17.33 12.78
N GLU A 186 12.55 -16.73 11.67
CA GLU A 186 11.39 -15.85 11.67
C GLU A 186 10.08 -16.65 11.76
N VAL A 187 10.04 -17.87 11.22
CA VAL A 187 8.91 -18.78 11.41
C VAL A 187 8.77 -19.19 12.88
N CYS A 188 9.88 -19.49 13.57
CA CYS A 188 9.87 -19.76 15.01
C CYS A 188 9.23 -18.59 15.78
N LYS A 189 9.56 -17.35 15.42
CA LYS A 189 8.94 -16.15 15.99
C LYS A 189 7.44 -16.08 15.67
N PHE A 190 7.04 -16.35 14.43
CA PHE A 190 5.62 -16.37 14.04
C PHE A 190 4.82 -17.36 14.88
N ILE A 191 5.37 -18.55 15.13
CA ILE A 191 4.74 -19.59 15.95
C ILE A 191 4.51 -19.11 17.39
N VAL A 192 5.48 -18.43 17.99
CA VAL A 192 5.36 -17.87 19.36
C VAL A 192 4.30 -16.77 19.39
N GLU A 193 4.34 -15.86 18.44
CA GLU A 193 3.40 -14.75 18.34
C GLU A 193 1.98 -15.23 18.00
N ARG A 194 1.85 -16.35 17.29
CA ARG A 194 0.59 -16.93 16.80
C ARG A 194 0.56 -18.44 17.05
N PRO A 195 0.31 -18.88 18.31
CA PRO A 195 0.37 -20.30 18.68
C PRO A 195 -0.57 -21.23 17.91
N PHE A 196 -1.62 -20.70 17.26
CA PHE A 196 -2.51 -21.52 16.43
C PHE A 196 -1.78 -22.17 15.23
N LEU A 197 -0.63 -21.63 14.81
CA LEU A 197 0.18 -22.18 13.72
C LEU A 197 0.74 -23.57 14.06
N ILE A 198 0.89 -23.90 15.35
CA ILE A 198 1.29 -25.24 15.82
C ILE A 198 0.23 -26.27 15.46
N SER A 199 -1.03 -25.96 15.77
CA SER A 199 -2.16 -26.88 15.61
C SER A 199 -2.81 -26.85 14.23
N LEU A 200 -2.48 -25.87 13.37
CA LEU A 200 -3.10 -25.72 12.07
C LEU A 200 -2.66 -26.84 11.13
N ASP A 201 -3.56 -27.45 10.37
CA ASP A 201 -3.17 -28.44 9.35
C ASP A 201 -2.19 -27.82 8.33
N ILE A 202 -1.05 -28.47 8.11
CA ILE A 202 0.03 -27.91 7.28
C ILE A 202 -0.36 -27.87 5.80
N VAL A 203 -1.16 -28.84 5.34
CA VAL A 203 -1.63 -28.90 3.94
C VAL A 203 -2.62 -27.78 3.69
N LEU A 204 -3.56 -27.55 4.61
CA LEU A 204 -4.48 -26.41 4.59
C LEU A 204 -3.72 -25.08 4.58
N LEU A 205 -2.70 -24.93 5.44
CA LEU A 205 -1.88 -23.72 5.51
C LEU A 205 -1.22 -23.43 4.15
N GLU A 206 -0.55 -24.42 3.56
CA GLU A 206 0.13 -24.26 2.26
C GLU A 206 -0.85 -23.97 1.13
N ASN A 207 -2.00 -24.67 1.12
CA ASN A 207 -3.07 -24.42 0.16
C ASN A 207 -3.61 -23.00 0.27
N ASN A 208 -3.80 -22.49 1.48
CA ASN A 208 -4.24 -21.12 1.71
C ASN A 208 -3.19 -20.11 1.26
N ILE A 209 -1.90 -20.32 1.54
CA ILE A 209 -0.82 -19.46 1.02
C ILE A 209 -0.82 -19.44 -0.51
N LYS A 210 -0.88 -20.63 -1.15
CA LYS A 210 -0.91 -20.76 -2.60
C LYS A 210 -2.14 -20.08 -3.20
N LEU A 211 -3.30 -20.25 -2.58
CA LEU A 211 -4.56 -19.64 -3.03
C LEU A 211 -4.49 -18.11 -2.94
N LEU A 212 -4.07 -17.56 -1.80
CA LEU A 212 -3.97 -16.11 -1.58
C LEU A 212 -3.01 -15.44 -2.56
N LYS A 213 -1.87 -16.08 -2.84
CA LYS A 213 -0.93 -15.64 -3.89
C LYS A 213 -1.50 -15.80 -5.29
N GLY A 214 -2.22 -16.89 -5.52
CA GLY A 214 -2.76 -17.30 -6.82
C GLY A 214 -3.97 -16.48 -7.29
N PHE A 215 -4.50 -15.55 -6.49
CA PHE A 215 -5.63 -14.70 -6.87
C PHE A 215 -5.46 -14.07 -8.25
N LEU A 216 -4.23 -13.67 -8.59
CA LEU A 216 -3.91 -12.99 -9.84
C LEU A 216 -3.69 -13.88 -11.05
N LEU A 217 -3.07 -15.05 -10.88
CA LEU A 217 -2.81 -15.96 -12.01
C LEU A 217 -4.11 -16.34 -12.73
N HIS A 218 -5.23 -16.36 -11.99
CA HIS A 218 -6.53 -16.68 -12.54
C HIS A 218 -7.26 -15.49 -13.18
N LEU A 219 -7.08 -14.27 -12.64
CA LEU A 219 -7.67 -13.05 -13.20
C LEU A 219 -6.99 -12.68 -14.53
N TRP A 220 -5.66 -12.80 -14.58
CA TRP A 220 -4.89 -12.48 -15.77
C TRP A 220 -5.20 -13.43 -16.94
N ARG A 221 -5.30 -14.75 -16.69
CA ARG A 221 -5.73 -15.72 -17.71
C ARG A 221 -7.15 -15.46 -18.25
N SER A 222 -8.04 -14.92 -17.41
CA SER A 222 -9.41 -14.61 -17.84
C SER A 222 -9.47 -13.32 -18.66
N SER A 223 -8.56 -12.36 -18.45
CA SER A 223 -8.45 -11.16 -19.27
C SER A 223 -7.82 -11.41 -20.64
N GLU A 224 -6.83 -12.30 -20.75
CA GLU A 224 -6.18 -12.61 -22.04
C GLU A 224 -7.13 -13.30 -23.03
N GLN A 225 -7.96 -14.23 -22.55
CA GLN A 225 -8.95 -14.92 -23.40
C GLN A 225 -10.03 -14.00 -23.99
N ASN A 226 -10.22 -12.80 -23.45
CA ASN A 226 -11.13 -11.79 -24.01
C ASN A 226 -10.44 -10.85 -25.02
N VAL A 227 -9.11 -10.68 -24.95
CA VAL A 227 -8.37 -9.81 -25.88
C VAL A 227 -8.11 -10.51 -27.22
N ASP A 228 -7.85 -11.83 -27.21
CA ASP A 228 -7.65 -12.61 -28.44
C ASP A 228 -8.92 -12.72 -29.31
N LYS A 229 -10.11 -12.55 -28.71
CA LYS A 229 -11.37 -12.46 -29.47
C LYS A 229 -11.56 -11.12 -30.18
N THR A 230 -10.86 -10.07 -29.76
CA THR A 230 -10.93 -8.74 -30.36
C THR A 230 -9.82 -8.45 -31.35
N ALA A 231 -8.70 -9.18 -31.28
CA ALA A 231 -7.54 -9.00 -32.16
C ALA A 231 -7.61 -9.80 -33.48
N SER A 232 -8.67 -10.58 -33.72
CA SER A 232 -8.87 -11.33 -34.97
C SER A 232 -9.64 -10.54 -36.05
N ILE A 233 -9.77 -9.23 -35.89
CA ILE A 233 -10.35 -8.31 -36.87
C ILE A 233 -9.29 -7.23 -37.13
N ASP A 234 -8.96 -6.98 -38.39
CA ASP A 234 -7.94 -6.04 -38.91
C ASP A 234 -6.47 -6.47 -38.86
N HIS A 235 -6.09 -7.31 -39.83
CA HIS A 235 -4.71 -7.37 -40.34
C HIS A 235 -4.69 -7.40 -41.89
N SER A 236 -5.51 -6.57 -42.53
CA SER A 236 -5.42 -6.31 -43.97
C SER A 236 -5.46 -4.81 -44.22
N LEU A 237 -4.30 -4.14 -44.12
CA LEU A 237 -3.96 -2.92 -44.86
C LEU A 237 -2.63 -2.36 -44.31
N LEU A 238 -1.80 -1.86 -45.23
CA LEU A 238 -0.50 -1.17 -45.05
C LEU A 238 0.76 -2.02 -45.23
N SER A 239 1.02 -2.33 -46.50
CA SER A 239 2.37 -2.44 -47.06
C SER A 239 2.58 -1.24 -47.99
N GLU A 240 3.47 -0.31 -47.66
CA GLU A 240 4.04 0.64 -48.63
C GLU A 240 5.53 0.86 -48.37
N ASP A 241 6.24 0.93 -49.49
CA ASP A 241 7.69 0.90 -49.68
C ASP A 241 8.41 2.18 -49.26
N MET A 242 9.70 2.07 -48.92
CA MET A 242 10.61 3.20 -48.72
C MET A 242 11.91 3.00 -49.53
N PRO A 243 12.34 3.97 -50.36
CA PRO A 243 13.54 3.84 -51.18
C PRO A 243 14.81 4.37 -50.51
N SER A 244 15.90 3.64 -50.74
CA SER A 244 17.29 3.96 -50.41
C SER A 244 17.90 5.01 -51.34
N THR A 245 18.65 5.98 -50.82
CA THR A 245 19.58 6.79 -51.62
C THR A 245 20.95 6.94 -50.97
N SER A 246 21.98 6.59 -51.74
CA SER A 246 23.41 6.74 -51.51
C SER A 246 23.95 7.86 -52.39
N ARG A 247 24.84 8.74 -51.88
CA ARG A 247 25.68 9.63 -52.71
C ARG A 247 27.05 9.89 -52.06
N GLU A 248 28.09 9.48 -52.77
CA GLU A 248 29.50 9.91 -52.63
C GLU A 248 29.74 11.22 -53.41
N PRO A 249 30.87 11.92 -53.17
CA PRO A 249 31.45 12.77 -54.21
C PRO A 249 32.96 12.60 -54.45
N ASN A 250 33.24 12.22 -55.70
CA ASN A 250 34.31 12.53 -56.66
C ASN A 250 35.55 13.38 -56.30
N ASN A 251 36.68 12.83 -56.77
CA ASN A 251 37.99 13.43 -57.05
C ASN A 251 37.95 14.50 -58.17
N ILE A 252 38.82 15.51 -58.07
CA ILE A 252 39.23 16.36 -59.19
C ILE A 252 40.77 16.44 -59.23
N SER A 253 41.31 15.99 -60.36
CA SER A 253 42.68 16.19 -60.85
C SER A 253 42.71 17.44 -61.72
N LEU A 254 43.79 18.22 -61.69
CA LEU A 254 44.21 19.06 -62.82
C LEU A 254 45.74 19.18 -62.86
N ASN A 255 46.22 19.12 -64.09
CA ASN A 255 47.58 18.98 -64.56
C ASN A 255 48.04 20.31 -65.23
N ASP A 256 49.32 20.33 -65.56
CA ASP A 256 49.97 21.02 -66.68
C ASP A 256 50.74 22.34 -66.49
N ASN A 257 51.84 22.30 -67.25
CA ASN A 257 53.06 23.10 -67.29
C ASN A 257 52.91 24.35 -68.17
N ASN A 258 53.81 25.34 -68.00
CA ASN A 258 54.59 25.89 -69.11
C ASN A 258 55.72 26.86 -68.64
N SER A 259 56.84 26.78 -69.36
CA SER A 259 58.01 27.67 -69.45
C SER A 259 57.60 29.09 -69.91
N GLU A 260 58.38 30.18 -69.84
CA GLU A 260 59.78 30.43 -70.24
C GLU A 260 60.15 31.91 -69.90
N MET A 261 61.47 32.22 -69.74
CA MET A 261 62.23 33.47 -70.06
C MET A 261 61.59 34.87 -69.84
N GLU A 262 62.19 35.92 -69.25
CA GLU A 262 63.55 36.48 -69.33
C GLU A 262 63.71 37.64 -68.30
N SER A 263 64.96 37.86 -67.83
CA SER A 263 65.59 39.13 -67.41
C SER A 263 65.00 40.06 -66.31
N SER A 264 65.64 39.99 -65.13
CA SER A 264 66.00 41.04 -64.14
C SER A 264 65.40 42.45 -64.33
N PRO A 265 64.72 43.04 -63.32
CA PRO A 265 65.42 43.53 -62.11
C PRO A 265 64.64 43.39 -60.78
N GLY A 266 65.36 43.36 -59.66
CA GLY A 266 64.83 43.79 -58.37
C GLY A 266 64.52 42.67 -57.37
N THR A 267 65.57 42.24 -56.68
CA THR A 267 65.55 41.39 -55.47
C THR A 267 64.68 41.92 -54.32
N CYS A 268 64.10 43.13 -54.44
CA CYS A 268 63.17 43.68 -53.46
C CYS A 268 61.72 43.19 -53.65
N PHE A 269 61.25 42.98 -54.89
CA PHE A 269 59.84 42.65 -55.15
C PHE A 269 59.52 41.16 -54.94
N GLN A 270 60.46 40.27 -55.25
CA GLN A 270 60.33 38.83 -55.01
C GLN A 270 60.32 38.49 -53.52
N ASN A 271 61.10 39.19 -52.69
CA ASN A 271 61.06 39.03 -51.24
C ASN A 271 59.72 39.48 -50.66
N LEU A 272 59.12 40.55 -51.19
CA LEU A 272 57.80 41.00 -50.75
C LEU A 272 56.66 40.04 -51.16
N LEU A 273 56.73 39.47 -52.37
CA LEU A 273 55.79 38.43 -52.83
C LEU A 273 55.94 37.14 -52.03
N LEU A 274 57.17 36.68 -51.76
CA LEU A 274 57.42 35.51 -50.93
C LEU A 274 56.95 35.73 -49.49
N GLN A 275 57.11 36.95 -48.95
CA GLN A 275 56.58 37.33 -47.64
C GLN A 275 55.03 37.33 -47.62
N LYS A 276 54.37 37.82 -48.67
CA LYS A 276 52.90 37.79 -48.77
C LYS A 276 52.35 36.37 -48.96
N VAL A 277 53.02 35.53 -49.74
CA VAL A 277 52.64 34.12 -49.94
C VAL A 277 52.81 33.32 -48.65
N THR A 278 53.92 33.51 -47.94
CA THR A 278 54.17 32.87 -46.64
C THR A 278 53.20 33.35 -45.57
N GLN A 279 52.89 34.66 -45.48
CA GLN A 279 51.86 35.19 -44.59
C GLN A 279 50.47 34.61 -44.91
N THR A 280 50.11 34.50 -46.20
CA THR A 280 48.81 33.92 -46.61
C THR A 280 48.73 32.44 -46.28
N ALA A 281 49.82 31.68 -46.43
CA ALA A 281 49.88 30.27 -46.05
C ALA A 281 49.78 30.08 -44.52
N VAL A 282 50.42 30.94 -43.74
CA VAL A 282 50.32 30.94 -42.27
C VAL A 282 48.91 31.29 -41.82
N ILE A 283 48.27 32.33 -42.38
CA ILE A 283 46.89 32.70 -42.08
C ILE A 283 45.93 31.55 -42.43
N LYS A 284 46.09 30.90 -43.58
CA LYS A 284 45.29 29.72 -43.96
C LYS A 284 45.50 28.55 -42.99
N SER A 285 46.73 28.31 -42.54
CA SER A 285 47.05 27.25 -41.57
C SER A 285 46.44 27.53 -40.19
N VAL A 286 46.54 28.77 -39.69
CA VAL A 286 45.94 29.20 -38.43
C VAL A 286 44.42 29.13 -38.50
N LYS A 287 43.81 29.60 -39.58
CA LYS A 287 42.34 29.53 -39.78
C LYS A 287 41.85 28.08 -39.76
N ARG A 288 42.52 27.16 -40.48
CA ARG A 288 42.19 25.72 -40.43
C ARG A 288 42.30 25.14 -39.02
N ARG A 289 43.30 25.54 -38.22
CA ARG A 289 43.44 25.09 -36.83
C ARG A 289 42.32 25.63 -35.93
N ILE A 290 41.88 26.87 -36.13
CA ILE A 290 40.74 27.46 -35.41
C ILE A 290 39.44 26.73 -35.80
N ASP A 291 39.20 26.51 -37.10
CA ASP A 291 38.02 25.80 -37.59
C ASP A 291 37.97 24.36 -37.04
N VAL A 292 39.10 23.65 -37.00
CA VAL A 292 39.19 22.30 -36.41
C VAL A 292 38.93 22.32 -34.91
N ALA A 293 39.47 23.30 -34.17
CA ALA A 293 39.20 23.43 -32.73
C ALA A 293 37.72 23.76 -32.45
N GLU A 294 37.08 24.57 -33.30
CA GLU A 294 35.65 24.87 -33.20
C GLU A 294 34.78 23.63 -33.49
N ILE A 295 35.18 22.81 -34.47
CA ILE A 295 34.51 21.54 -34.76
C ILE A 295 34.65 20.57 -33.58
N ILE A 296 35.86 20.38 -33.04
CA ILE A 296 36.12 19.49 -31.90
C ILE A 296 35.31 19.93 -30.67
N THR A 297 35.22 21.23 -30.41
CA THR A 297 34.42 21.75 -29.28
C THR A 297 32.92 21.55 -29.48
N LYS A 298 32.41 21.74 -30.71
CA LYS A 298 31.00 21.44 -31.04
C LYS A 298 30.68 19.95 -30.93
N GLU A 299 31.55 19.06 -31.40
CA GLU A 299 31.36 17.62 -31.30
C GLU A 299 31.37 17.14 -29.84
N SER A 300 32.30 17.66 -29.03
CA SER A 300 32.35 17.39 -27.59
C SER A 300 31.07 17.85 -26.89
N TYR A 301 30.59 19.06 -27.20
CA TYR A 301 29.33 19.57 -26.65
C TYR A 301 28.12 18.70 -27.06
N LEU A 302 28.01 18.32 -28.33
CA LEU A 302 26.95 17.43 -28.82
C LEU A 302 26.98 16.05 -28.14
N ALA A 303 28.16 15.49 -27.90
CA ALA A 303 28.29 14.23 -27.17
C ALA A 303 27.78 14.35 -25.72
N THR A 304 28.05 15.47 -25.03
CA THR A 304 27.52 15.70 -23.67
C THR A 304 26.00 15.86 -23.65
N LEU A 305 25.41 16.48 -24.67
CA LEU A 305 23.95 16.61 -24.80
C LEU A 305 23.29 15.24 -25.04
N LYS A 306 23.81 14.45 -25.99
CA LYS A 306 23.31 13.08 -26.26
C LYS A 306 23.33 12.22 -24.99
N LYS A 307 24.44 12.23 -24.25
CA LYS A 307 24.57 11.51 -22.97
C LYS A 307 23.52 11.94 -21.94
N LYS A 308 23.23 13.24 -21.83
CA LYS A 308 22.19 13.76 -20.93
C LYS A 308 20.78 13.35 -21.35
N GLU A 309 20.50 13.25 -22.65
CA GLU A 309 19.21 12.77 -23.15
C GLU A 309 19.02 11.26 -22.94
N GLU A 310 20.04 10.46 -23.19
CA GLU A 310 20.03 9.02 -22.92
C GLU A 310 19.79 8.73 -21.44
N GLU A 311 20.45 9.46 -20.53
CA GLU A 311 20.25 9.32 -19.09
C GLU A 311 18.82 9.71 -18.67
N LYS A 312 18.25 10.77 -19.25
CA LYS A 312 16.85 11.15 -19.03
C LYS A 312 15.89 10.07 -19.52
N LEU A 313 16.16 9.49 -20.70
CA LEU A 313 15.33 8.44 -21.28
C LEU A 313 15.39 7.14 -20.46
N ALA A 314 16.58 6.76 -19.97
CA ALA A 314 16.77 5.62 -19.07
C ALA A 314 15.98 5.80 -17.76
N LYS A 315 16.11 6.98 -17.11
CA LYS A 315 15.34 7.32 -15.90
C LYS A 315 13.82 7.31 -16.14
N LEU A 316 13.37 7.69 -17.34
CA LEU A 316 11.95 7.64 -17.70
C LEU A 316 11.46 6.20 -17.93
N LYS A 317 12.27 5.36 -18.58
CA LYS A 317 11.98 3.92 -18.76
C LYS A 317 11.91 3.21 -17.42
N GLU A 318 12.89 3.40 -16.54
CA GLU A 318 12.90 2.84 -15.19
C GLU A 318 11.66 3.27 -14.39
N LYS A 319 11.30 4.56 -14.42
CA LYS A 319 10.05 5.05 -13.78
C LYS A 319 8.79 4.46 -14.40
N LYS A 320 8.75 4.22 -15.71
CA LYS A 320 7.62 3.57 -16.38
C LYS A 320 7.52 2.11 -15.99
N GLU A 321 8.62 1.37 -15.99
CA GLU A 321 8.69 -0.03 -15.55
C GLU A 321 8.32 -0.18 -14.08
N GLU A 322 8.80 0.71 -13.20
CA GLU A 322 8.42 0.72 -11.79
C GLU A 322 6.92 1.01 -11.60
N LYS A 323 6.35 1.95 -12.37
CA LYS A 323 4.90 2.23 -12.37
C LYS A 323 4.09 1.06 -12.91
N VAL A 324 4.56 0.39 -13.97
CA VAL A 324 3.91 -0.79 -14.56
C VAL A 324 4.01 -1.98 -13.61
N ALA A 325 5.14 -2.19 -12.94
CA ALA A 325 5.35 -3.21 -11.92
C ALA A 325 4.46 -2.96 -10.69
N LYS A 326 4.36 -1.70 -10.22
CA LYS A 326 3.43 -1.30 -9.17
C LYS A 326 1.97 -1.50 -9.57
N LYS A 327 1.63 -1.30 -10.84
CA LYS A 327 0.30 -1.60 -11.41
C LYS A 327 0.12 -3.09 -11.75
N LYS A 328 1.10 -3.97 -11.54
CA LYS A 328 0.96 -5.44 -11.74
C LYS A 328 0.80 -6.21 -10.43
N ASN A 329 1.06 -5.60 -9.27
CA ASN A 329 0.91 -6.22 -7.95
C ASN A 329 -0.51 -6.09 -7.37
N HIS A 330 -1.50 -6.62 -8.08
CA HIS A 330 -2.90 -6.65 -7.64
C HIS A 330 -3.24 -7.81 -6.66
N GLY A 331 -2.23 -8.58 -6.24
CA GLY A 331 -2.38 -9.81 -5.47
C GLY A 331 -1.84 -9.68 -4.06
N ILE A 332 -2.23 -10.61 -3.19
CA ILE A 332 -1.72 -10.64 -1.81
C ILE A 332 -0.26 -11.10 -1.84
N THR A 333 0.64 -10.23 -1.41
CA THR A 333 2.08 -10.53 -1.34
C THR A 333 2.43 -11.40 -0.12
N ASN A 334 3.65 -11.95 -0.09
CA ASN A 334 4.14 -12.66 1.10
C ASN A 334 4.11 -11.77 2.33
N GLU A 335 4.52 -10.53 2.16
CA GLU A 335 4.61 -9.50 3.19
C GLU A 335 3.22 -9.19 3.77
N ASP A 336 2.19 -9.16 2.93
CA ASP A 336 0.80 -8.99 3.37
C ASP A 336 0.31 -10.18 4.20
N ILE A 337 0.64 -11.42 3.80
CA ILE A 337 0.30 -12.63 4.56
C ILE A 337 1.04 -12.66 5.89
N ILE A 338 2.33 -12.33 5.91
CA ILE A 338 3.17 -12.30 7.13
C ILE A 338 2.62 -11.26 8.12
N LYS A 339 2.21 -10.09 7.65
CA LYS A 339 1.57 -9.07 8.49
C LYS A 339 0.23 -9.53 9.08
N ASP A 340 -0.45 -10.47 8.43
CA ASP A 340 -1.76 -10.96 8.85
C ASP A 340 -1.91 -12.49 8.77
N LEU A 341 -1.05 -13.21 9.50
CA LEU A 341 -1.02 -14.69 9.50
C LEU A 341 -2.35 -15.33 9.91
N TRP A 342 -3.23 -14.60 10.61
CA TRP A 342 -4.56 -15.08 10.98
C TRP A 342 -5.43 -15.44 9.77
N VAL A 343 -5.13 -14.89 8.58
CA VAL A 343 -5.79 -15.26 7.33
C VAL A 343 -5.67 -16.75 7.02
N LEU A 344 -4.57 -17.39 7.44
CA LEU A 344 -4.29 -18.80 7.15
C LEU A 344 -5.18 -19.78 7.93
N ARG A 345 -5.84 -19.30 8.99
CA ARG A 345 -6.75 -20.10 9.82
C ARG A 345 -8.10 -20.37 9.15
N TYR A 346 -8.47 -19.57 8.15
CA TYR A 346 -9.76 -19.71 7.47
C TYR A 346 -9.77 -20.93 6.56
N SER A 347 -10.94 -21.54 6.37
CA SER A 347 -11.05 -22.65 5.43
C SER A 347 -10.78 -22.17 4.01
N THR A 348 -10.19 -23.03 3.19
CA THR A 348 -9.95 -22.73 1.77
C THR A 348 -11.24 -22.39 1.02
N SER A 349 -12.38 -22.98 1.42
CA SER A 349 -13.70 -22.65 0.85
C SER A 349 -14.10 -21.20 1.08
N ILE A 350 -13.97 -20.67 2.30
CA ILE A 350 -14.33 -19.28 2.62
C ILE A 350 -13.42 -18.30 1.88
N ILE A 351 -12.12 -18.61 1.79
CA ILE A 351 -11.16 -17.78 1.05
C ILE A 351 -11.58 -17.74 -0.43
N LYS A 352 -11.88 -18.90 -1.04
CA LYS A 352 -12.35 -18.98 -2.43
C LYS A 352 -13.65 -18.21 -2.64
N GLU A 353 -14.66 -18.40 -1.79
CA GLU A 353 -15.95 -17.71 -1.89
C GLU A 353 -15.76 -16.19 -1.89
N ARG A 354 -15.01 -15.66 -0.91
CA ARG A 354 -14.76 -14.21 -0.83
C ARG A 354 -13.93 -13.68 -1.99
N MET A 355 -12.99 -14.47 -2.49
CA MET A 355 -12.26 -14.14 -3.70
C MET A 355 -13.19 -14.09 -4.90
N THR A 356 -14.08 -15.06 -5.07
CA THR A 356 -15.07 -15.08 -6.17
C THR A 356 -15.98 -13.86 -6.09
N LEU A 357 -16.55 -13.57 -4.91
CA LEU A 357 -17.37 -12.36 -4.72
C LEU A 357 -16.61 -11.08 -5.07
N ALA A 358 -15.36 -10.96 -4.63
CA ALA A 358 -14.53 -9.81 -4.98
C ALA A 358 -14.25 -9.72 -6.49
N LYS A 359 -14.13 -10.85 -7.19
CA LYS A 359 -13.93 -10.87 -8.65
C LYS A 359 -15.21 -10.49 -9.40
N ASP A 360 -16.34 -11.05 -9.00
CA ASP A 360 -17.63 -10.81 -9.64
C ASP A 360 -18.00 -9.31 -9.57
N ASP A 361 -17.63 -8.64 -8.47
CA ASP A 361 -17.79 -7.20 -8.28
C ASP A 361 -16.59 -6.34 -8.78
N ASN A 362 -15.72 -6.92 -9.61
CA ASN A 362 -14.57 -6.24 -10.24
C ASN A 362 -13.63 -5.52 -9.26
N ILE A 363 -13.40 -6.10 -8.08
CA ILE A 363 -12.47 -5.54 -7.11
C ILE A 363 -11.04 -5.85 -7.56
N GLU A 364 -10.35 -4.82 -8.05
CA GLU A 364 -8.99 -4.91 -8.60
C GLU A 364 -7.96 -5.46 -7.61
N THR A 365 -8.11 -5.18 -6.30
CA THR A 365 -7.15 -5.58 -5.27
C THR A 365 -7.82 -6.34 -4.14
N PHE A 366 -7.45 -7.61 -3.96
CA PHE A 366 -7.91 -8.42 -2.84
C PHE A 366 -6.91 -8.33 -1.68
N LYS A 367 -7.38 -8.07 -0.47
CA LYS A 367 -6.55 -7.84 0.72
C LYS A 367 -6.81 -8.89 1.80
N THR A 368 -5.82 -9.16 2.66
CA THR A 368 -5.93 -10.15 3.74
C THR A 368 -7.09 -9.88 4.71
N TRP A 369 -7.33 -8.61 5.06
CA TRP A 369 -8.45 -8.25 5.91
C TRP A 369 -9.82 -8.61 5.30
N MET A 370 -9.93 -8.67 3.96
CA MET A 370 -11.17 -9.03 3.27
C MET A 370 -11.57 -10.47 3.53
N VAL A 371 -10.60 -11.36 3.80
CA VAL A 371 -10.88 -12.74 4.22
C VAL A 371 -11.40 -12.79 5.66
N ARG A 372 -10.88 -11.93 6.54
CA ARG A 372 -11.22 -11.92 7.97
C ARG A 372 -12.42 -11.06 8.34
N ALA A 373 -12.82 -10.15 7.46
CA ALA A 373 -13.91 -9.22 7.72
C ALA A 373 -15.19 -9.99 8.10
N GLN A 374 -16.05 -9.40 8.92
CA GLN A 374 -17.40 -9.93 9.06
C GLN A 374 -18.12 -9.87 7.69
N PRO A 375 -19.01 -10.82 7.36
CA PRO A 375 -19.71 -10.86 6.07
C PRO A 375 -20.34 -9.51 5.70
N GLU A 376 -21.00 -8.85 6.65
CA GLU A 376 -21.71 -7.58 6.44
C GLU A 376 -20.76 -6.44 6.07
N ILE A 377 -19.58 -6.42 6.71
CA ILE A 377 -18.52 -5.43 6.43
C ILE A 377 -17.96 -5.66 5.04
N PHE A 378 -17.71 -6.94 4.69
CA PHE A 378 -17.20 -7.31 3.38
C PHE A 378 -18.19 -6.99 2.27
N GLU A 379 -19.45 -7.40 2.41
CA GLU A 379 -20.54 -7.09 1.46
C GLU A 379 -20.76 -5.59 1.31
N THR A 380 -20.72 -4.83 2.41
CA THR A 380 -20.82 -3.37 2.34
C THR A 380 -19.66 -2.76 1.55
N TYR A 381 -18.45 -3.28 1.73
CA TYR A 381 -17.28 -2.84 0.97
C TYR A 381 -17.43 -3.15 -0.52
N VAL A 382 -17.82 -4.38 -0.84
CA VAL A 382 -18.08 -4.87 -2.19
C VAL A 382 -19.15 -4.01 -2.87
N LYS A 383 -20.29 -3.82 -2.22
CA LYS A 383 -21.39 -2.98 -2.70
C LYS A 383 -20.94 -1.55 -2.99
N ARG A 384 -20.15 -0.93 -2.10
CA ARG A 384 -19.64 0.43 -2.32
C ARG A 384 -18.75 0.54 -3.56
N ARG A 385 -17.95 -0.49 -3.84
CA ARG A 385 -17.11 -0.53 -5.05
C ARG A 385 -17.96 -0.74 -6.29
N SER A 386 -18.90 -1.66 -6.24
CA SER A 386 -19.88 -1.91 -7.30
C SER A 386 -20.70 -0.64 -7.62
N ASP A 387 -21.26 0.03 -6.62
CA ASP A 387 -21.98 1.31 -6.75
C ASP A 387 -21.08 2.40 -7.36
N THR A 388 -19.80 2.47 -6.98
CA THR A 388 -18.85 3.45 -7.54
C THR A 388 -18.56 3.17 -9.00
N LYS A 389 -18.38 1.90 -9.38
CA LYS A 389 -18.20 1.49 -10.78
C LYS A 389 -19.44 1.76 -11.61
N LEU A 390 -20.64 1.52 -11.07
CA LEU A 390 -21.90 1.82 -11.74
C LEU A 390 -22.05 3.32 -12.04
N ILE A 391 -21.60 4.17 -11.12
CA ILE A 391 -21.68 5.64 -11.29
C ILE A 391 -20.58 6.16 -12.24
N LEU A 392 -19.34 5.65 -12.16
CA LEU A 392 -18.24 6.08 -13.03
C LEU A 392 -18.32 5.51 -14.45
N GLY A 393 -18.86 4.30 -14.62
CA GLY A 393 -18.64 3.53 -15.84
C GLY A 393 -17.14 3.30 -16.07
N ASP A 394 -16.69 3.57 -17.29
CA ASP A 394 -15.27 3.53 -17.68
C ASP A 394 -14.56 4.88 -17.47
N ASN A 395 -15.28 5.91 -17.02
CA ASN A 395 -14.76 7.25 -16.85
C ASN A 395 -13.89 7.37 -15.59
N SER A 396 -12.90 8.24 -15.66
CA SER A 396 -12.11 8.65 -14.50
C SER A 396 -12.93 9.54 -13.57
N LEU A 397 -12.51 9.64 -12.30
CA LEU A 397 -13.13 10.58 -11.36
C LEU A 397 -13.06 12.04 -11.86
N ALA A 398 -12.02 12.39 -12.62
CA ALA A 398 -11.87 13.73 -13.19
C ALA A 398 -12.93 13.97 -14.27
N GLU A 399 -13.09 13.03 -15.19
CA GLU A 399 -14.11 13.08 -16.25
C GLU A 399 -15.53 13.17 -15.67
N TYR A 400 -15.82 12.31 -14.68
CA TYR A 400 -17.09 12.36 -13.95
C TYR A 400 -17.34 13.74 -13.30
N LEU A 401 -16.34 14.32 -12.64
CA LEU A 401 -16.48 15.63 -12.02
C LEU A 401 -16.58 16.77 -13.03
N SER A 402 -15.86 16.70 -14.16
CA SER A 402 -15.97 17.69 -15.23
C SER A 402 -17.36 17.73 -15.82
N GLU A 403 -17.96 16.56 -16.08
CA GLU A 403 -19.33 16.46 -16.58
C GLU A 403 -20.34 16.93 -15.53
N ARG A 404 -20.25 16.41 -14.29
CA ARG A 404 -21.22 16.72 -13.24
C ARG A 404 -21.17 18.18 -12.77
N LEU A 405 -20.01 18.82 -12.85
CA LEU A 405 -19.82 20.22 -12.44
C LEU A 405 -19.67 21.18 -13.64
N GLU A 406 -19.99 20.74 -14.86
CA GLU A 406 -19.96 21.55 -16.08
C GLU A 406 -18.66 22.37 -16.20
N CYS A 407 -17.51 21.72 -15.97
CA CYS A 407 -16.19 22.34 -16.00
C CYS A 407 -15.22 21.52 -16.87
N THR A 408 -14.08 22.09 -17.24
CA THR A 408 -13.10 21.35 -18.06
C THR A 408 -12.41 20.25 -17.23
N GLU A 409 -11.92 19.22 -17.91
CA GLU A 409 -11.23 18.10 -17.26
C GLU A 409 -9.97 18.57 -16.49
N GLU A 410 -9.29 19.61 -16.98
CA GLU A 410 -8.14 20.23 -16.30
C GLU A 410 -8.54 20.88 -14.98
N VAL A 411 -9.69 21.54 -14.95
CA VAL A 411 -10.24 22.12 -13.71
C VAL A 411 -10.56 20.98 -12.74
N ALA A 412 -11.24 19.93 -13.18
CA ALA A 412 -11.54 18.77 -12.33
C ALA A 412 -10.25 18.10 -11.78
N LYS A 413 -9.24 17.89 -12.63
CA LYS A 413 -7.90 17.41 -12.23
C LYS A 413 -7.26 18.34 -11.18
N TYR A 414 -7.40 19.65 -11.34
CA TYR A 414 -6.92 20.63 -10.37
C TYR A 414 -7.68 20.56 -9.04
N LEU A 415 -9.01 20.35 -9.04
CA LEU A 415 -9.79 20.17 -7.81
C LEU A 415 -9.31 18.93 -7.04
N ILE A 416 -9.08 17.82 -7.75
CA ILE A 416 -8.61 16.56 -7.17
C ILE A 416 -7.18 16.71 -6.61
N SER A 417 -6.29 17.40 -7.32
CA SER A 417 -4.91 17.61 -6.84
C SER A 417 -4.86 18.52 -5.61
N LYS A 418 -5.69 19.57 -5.57
CA LYS A 418 -5.82 20.46 -4.41
C LYS A 418 -6.46 19.77 -3.21
N LEU A 419 -7.38 18.82 -3.44
CA LEU A 419 -8.07 18.06 -2.39
C LEU A 419 -7.96 16.55 -2.64
N PRO A 420 -6.80 15.93 -2.33
CA PRO A 420 -6.57 14.50 -2.55
C PRO A 420 -7.59 13.59 -1.85
N ALA A 421 -8.19 14.08 -0.75
CA ALA A 421 -9.27 13.39 -0.04
C ALA A 421 -10.51 13.11 -0.90
N LEU A 422 -10.70 13.80 -2.04
CA LEU A 422 -11.77 13.51 -2.99
C LEU A 422 -11.61 12.12 -3.61
N GLN A 423 -10.39 11.65 -3.84
CA GLN A 423 -10.12 10.34 -4.46
C GLN A 423 -10.58 9.16 -3.60
N SER A 424 -10.64 9.34 -2.28
CA SER A 424 -11.06 8.30 -1.33
C SER A 424 -12.49 8.47 -0.84
N LYS A 425 -13.17 9.57 -1.19
CA LYS A 425 -14.57 9.81 -0.82
C LYS A 425 -15.47 8.89 -1.64
N SER A 426 -16.51 8.37 -0.99
CA SER A 426 -17.54 7.59 -1.68
C SER A 426 -18.23 8.44 -2.73
N LEU A 427 -18.21 7.97 -3.98
CA LEU A 427 -18.79 8.70 -5.11
C LEU A 427 -20.30 8.87 -4.96
N LYS A 428 -21.01 7.86 -4.45
CA LYS A 428 -22.42 7.96 -4.10
C LYS A 428 -22.72 9.16 -3.18
N LYS A 429 -21.95 9.31 -2.09
CA LYS A 429 -22.11 10.45 -1.16
C LYS A 429 -21.74 11.78 -1.80
N MET A 430 -20.78 11.77 -2.72
CA MET A 430 -20.39 12.96 -3.49
C MET A 430 -21.52 13.37 -4.43
N ASN A 431 -22.13 12.42 -5.15
CA ASN A 431 -23.28 12.67 -6.00
C ASN A 431 -24.48 13.18 -5.19
N GLU A 432 -24.83 12.52 -4.08
CA GLU A 432 -25.89 12.97 -3.17
C GLU A 432 -25.66 14.41 -2.68
N MET A 433 -24.40 14.81 -2.42
CA MET A 433 -24.06 16.18 -2.05
C MET A 433 -24.25 17.16 -3.20
N ILE A 434 -23.80 16.81 -4.42
CA ILE A 434 -23.97 17.67 -5.60
C ILE A 434 -25.47 17.87 -5.89
N ASP A 435 -26.24 16.80 -5.91
CA ASP A 435 -27.69 16.82 -6.11
C ASP A 435 -28.39 17.68 -5.06
N PHE A 436 -28.00 17.52 -3.80
CA PHE A 436 -28.51 18.33 -2.69
C PHE A 436 -28.22 19.82 -2.89
N LEU A 437 -27.01 20.18 -3.31
CA LEU A 437 -26.63 21.57 -3.53
C LEU A 437 -27.38 22.19 -4.73
N PHE A 438 -27.51 21.44 -5.83
CA PHE A 438 -28.28 21.89 -7.00
C PHE A 438 -29.76 22.10 -6.66
N ALA A 439 -30.35 21.22 -5.85
CA ALA A 439 -31.73 21.38 -5.37
C ALA A 439 -31.95 22.64 -4.51
N HIS A 440 -30.90 23.19 -3.90
CA HIS A 440 -30.95 24.46 -3.14
C HIS A 440 -30.43 25.66 -3.96
N GLY A 441 -30.40 25.54 -5.30
CA GLY A 441 -30.08 26.65 -6.20
C GLY A 441 -28.59 26.97 -6.35
N PHE A 442 -27.69 26.17 -5.76
CA PHE A 442 -26.26 26.38 -5.99
C PHE A 442 -25.87 25.94 -7.41
N LYS A 443 -25.11 26.78 -8.10
CA LYS A 443 -24.59 26.49 -9.44
C LYS A 443 -23.27 25.70 -9.39
N PRO A 444 -22.89 24.99 -10.46
CA PRO A 444 -21.62 24.26 -10.51
C PRO A 444 -20.40 25.11 -10.15
N ILE A 445 -20.37 26.37 -10.61
CA ILE A 445 -19.30 27.32 -10.29
C ILE A 445 -19.13 27.58 -8.78
N HIS A 446 -20.20 27.52 -7.98
CA HIS A 446 -20.12 27.68 -6.53
C HIS A 446 -19.39 26.50 -5.89
N ILE A 447 -19.65 25.28 -6.39
CA ILE A 447 -18.99 24.05 -5.94
C ILE A 447 -17.51 24.05 -6.36
N CYS A 448 -17.21 24.42 -7.61
CA CYS A 448 -15.83 24.51 -8.12
C CYS A 448 -14.97 25.53 -7.35
N ARG A 449 -15.57 26.63 -6.87
CA ARG A 449 -14.88 27.61 -6.00
C ARG A 449 -14.61 27.08 -4.60
N VAL A 450 -15.50 26.23 -4.07
CA VAL A 450 -15.40 25.67 -2.71
C VAL A 450 -15.53 24.14 -2.74
N PRO A 451 -14.60 23.42 -3.39
CA PRO A 451 -14.72 21.98 -3.63
C PRO A 451 -14.68 21.14 -2.35
N LYS A 452 -14.20 21.74 -1.24
CA LYS A 452 -14.20 21.13 0.09
C LYS A 452 -15.60 20.73 0.54
N ILE A 453 -16.66 21.39 0.05
CA ILE A 453 -18.05 21.05 0.38
C ILE A 453 -18.38 19.57 0.08
N LEU A 454 -17.79 19.01 -0.98
CA LEU A 454 -17.98 17.62 -1.40
C LEU A 454 -17.44 16.60 -0.38
N LEU A 455 -16.61 17.04 0.57
CA LEU A 455 -16.08 16.19 1.64
C LEU A 455 -17.01 16.14 2.86
N HIS A 456 -17.96 17.04 2.99
CA HIS A 456 -18.91 17.06 4.10
C HIS A 456 -20.01 16.00 3.94
N SER A 457 -20.86 15.82 4.96
CA SER A 457 -22.08 15.02 4.88
C SER A 457 -23.25 15.92 4.53
N VAL A 458 -24.21 15.39 3.78
CA VAL A 458 -25.44 16.11 3.40
C VAL A 458 -26.18 16.59 4.65
N ASP A 459 -26.25 15.77 5.70
CA ASP A 459 -26.95 16.15 6.94
C ASP A 459 -26.33 17.36 7.64
N THR A 460 -25.00 17.41 7.73
CA THR A 460 -24.32 18.58 8.32
C THR A 460 -24.55 19.83 7.47
N THR A 461 -24.44 19.72 6.15
CA THR A 461 -24.70 20.85 5.25
C THR A 461 -26.16 21.31 5.35
N ARG A 462 -27.12 20.38 5.37
CA ARG A 462 -28.55 20.65 5.51
C ARG A 462 -28.88 21.35 6.82
N ASN A 463 -28.34 20.89 7.95
CA ASN A 463 -28.60 21.51 9.25
C ASN A 463 -28.07 22.94 9.28
N ARG A 464 -26.84 23.15 8.79
CA ARG A 464 -26.25 24.50 8.73
C ARG A 464 -27.02 25.43 7.80
N LEU A 465 -27.47 24.93 6.65
CA LEU A 465 -28.25 25.74 5.71
C LEU A 465 -29.57 26.18 6.34
N ARG A 466 -30.32 25.26 6.97
CA ARG A 466 -31.55 25.57 7.71
C ARG A 466 -31.36 26.59 8.82
N GLU A 467 -30.29 26.46 9.60
CA GLU A 467 -29.96 27.42 10.66
C GLU A 467 -29.72 28.83 10.10
N LEU A 468 -29.00 28.94 8.98
CA LEU A 468 -28.69 30.23 8.35
C LEU A 468 -29.94 30.83 7.66
N GLU A 469 -30.76 30.01 7.00
CA GLU A 469 -32.03 30.42 6.40
C GLU A 469 -33.03 30.91 7.46
N ALA A 470 -33.08 30.27 8.63
CA ALA A 470 -33.92 30.70 9.74
C ALA A 470 -33.53 32.08 10.29
N GLN A 471 -32.30 32.55 10.02
CA GLN A 471 -31.86 33.91 10.32
C GLN A 471 -32.12 34.89 9.17
N GLY A 472 -32.88 34.49 8.15
CA GLY A 472 -33.20 35.28 6.97
C GLY A 472 -32.03 35.47 6.01
N MET A 473 -31.00 34.61 6.08
CA MET A 473 -29.84 34.73 5.21
C MET A 473 -29.95 33.86 3.97
N HIS A 474 -29.73 34.48 2.81
CA HIS A 474 -29.46 33.79 1.57
C HIS A 474 -27.96 33.61 1.40
N LEU A 475 -27.50 32.38 1.11
CA LEU A 475 -26.07 32.09 0.96
C LEU A 475 -25.65 32.15 -0.51
N ASP A 476 -24.79 33.12 -0.84
CA ASP A 476 -24.17 33.20 -2.17
C ASP A 476 -22.87 32.38 -2.27
N THR A 477 -22.33 31.93 -1.14
CA THR A 477 -21.09 31.16 -1.06
C THR A 477 -21.19 29.95 -0.14
N LEU A 478 -20.62 28.83 -0.59
CA LEU A 478 -20.55 27.58 0.18
C LEU A 478 -19.46 27.59 1.26
N TYR A 479 -18.60 28.63 1.30
CA TYR A 479 -17.43 28.66 2.18
C TYR A 479 -17.76 28.47 3.65
N ILE A 480 -18.83 29.13 4.14
CA ILE A 480 -19.23 29.03 5.54
C ILE A 480 -19.66 27.61 5.93
N LEU A 481 -20.31 26.90 5.00
CA LEU A 481 -20.78 25.52 5.23
C LEU A 481 -19.61 24.54 5.40
N THR A 482 -18.41 24.89 4.93
CA THR A 482 -17.20 24.05 5.02
C THR A 482 -16.31 24.31 6.24
N LYS A 483 -16.71 25.25 7.10
CA LYS A 483 -15.95 25.60 8.32
C LYS A 483 -15.98 24.48 9.36
N SER A 484 -14.98 24.48 10.25
CA SER A 484 -15.02 23.59 11.43
C SER A 484 -16.24 23.93 12.30
N GLN A 485 -16.70 23.00 13.13
CA GLN A 485 -17.88 23.25 13.98
C GLN A 485 -17.71 24.49 14.85
N LYS A 486 -16.53 24.66 15.46
CA LYS A 486 -16.20 25.86 16.27
C LYS A 486 -16.30 27.16 15.45
N GLN A 487 -15.71 27.20 14.26
CA GLN A 487 -15.71 28.40 13.42
C GLN A 487 -17.10 28.72 12.88
N TYR A 488 -17.87 27.70 12.51
CA TYR A 488 -19.24 27.84 12.08
C TYR A 488 -20.12 28.44 13.21
N MET A 489 -20.01 27.89 14.43
CA MET A 489 -20.77 28.39 15.58
C MET A 489 -20.39 29.83 15.93
N GLN A 490 -19.10 30.19 15.92
CA GLN A 490 -18.66 31.56 16.15
C GLN A 490 -19.26 32.54 15.14
N TYR A 491 -19.30 32.15 13.87
CA TYR A 491 -19.93 32.94 12.83
C TYR A 491 -21.44 33.06 13.06
N TYR A 492 -22.13 31.95 13.32
CA TYR A 492 -23.56 31.91 13.60
C TYR A 492 -23.94 32.77 14.82
N GLU A 493 -23.17 32.69 15.92
CA GLU A 493 -23.35 33.52 17.11
C GLU A 493 -23.14 35.01 16.81
N SER A 494 -22.13 35.36 16.01
CA SER A 494 -21.89 36.76 15.62
C SER A 494 -23.05 37.35 14.80
N LEU A 495 -23.69 36.52 13.98
CA LEU A 495 -24.86 36.89 13.18
C LEU A 495 -26.10 37.07 14.05
N THR A 496 -26.38 36.10 14.91
CA THR A 496 -27.54 36.18 15.82
C THR A 496 -27.46 37.39 16.75
N LYS A 497 -26.27 37.77 17.22
CA LYS A 497 -26.06 39.02 17.99
C LYS A 497 -26.33 40.27 17.16
N SER A 498 -25.81 40.33 15.94
CA SER A 498 -26.02 41.47 15.03
C SER A 498 -27.50 41.68 14.68
N ASN A 499 -28.24 40.59 14.43
CA ASN A 499 -29.68 40.68 14.13
C ASN A 499 -30.51 41.11 15.34
N LYS A 500 -30.18 40.63 16.55
CA LYS A 500 -30.82 41.09 17.79
C LYS A 500 -30.60 42.59 18.03
N ASN A 501 -29.41 43.10 17.71
CA ASN A 501 -29.12 44.52 17.86
C ASN A 501 -29.90 45.39 16.86
N LYS A 502 -30.11 44.92 15.63
CA LYS A 502 -30.96 45.62 14.65
C LYS A 502 -32.41 45.71 15.11
N LEU A 503 -32.96 44.61 15.63
CA LEU A 503 -34.35 44.56 16.13
C LEU A 503 -34.58 45.40 17.40
N LYS A 504 -33.54 45.73 18.17
CA LYS A 504 -33.65 46.60 19.35
C LYS A 504 -33.58 48.10 19.02
N ASN A 505 -33.08 48.43 17.84
CA ASN A 505 -32.89 49.81 17.39
C ASN A 505 -33.95 50.26 16.36
N CYS A 506 -34.90 49.38 16.04
CA CYS A 506 -36.15 49.70 15.34
C CYS A 506 -37.27 49.68 16.38
#